data_AF-D6WDQ2-F1
#
_entry.id   AF-D6WDQ2-F1
#
_cell.length_a   1.000
_cell.length_b   1.000
_cell.length_c   1.000
_cell.angle_alpha   90.00
_cell.angle_beta   90.00
_cell.angle_gamma   90.00
#
_symmetry.space_group_name_H-M   'P 1'
#
loop_
_entity.id
_entity.type
_entity.pdbx_description
1 polymer ?
#
loop_
_entity_poly.entity_id
_entity_poly.type
_entity_poly.pdbx_seq_one_letter_code
_entity_poly.pdbx_strand_id
1 'polypeptide(L)'
;MIIFKDIKPASKHHFLAVPKEHIPNVNSLSKNQIPLINDLIAKSKQVLADKGGNLDDTRLGFHLPPFNSVSHLHLHIISPVSEMSFISSFVFKPNSWWFTSVDQILEKLEKSKL
;
A
#
# COMPACT_ATOMS: atom_id res chain seq x y z
N MET A 1 -1.04 4.20 -13.74
CA MET A 1 -1.31 3.10 -12.80
C MET A 1 -2.65 2.45 -13.14
N ILE A 2 -2.91 1.28 -12.55
CA ILE A 2 -4.19 0.57 -12.59
C ILE A 2 -4.58 0.29 -11.14
N ILE A 3 -5.87 0.41 -10.80
CA ILE A 3 -6.40 0.09 -9.48
C ILE A 3 -7.50 -0.96 -9.65
N PHE A 4 -7.41 -2.06 -8.92
CA PHE A 4 -8.37 -3.16 -9.01
C PHE A 4 -8.57 -3.83 -7.65
N LYS A 5 -9.65 -4.61 -7.52
CA LYS A 5 -9.98 -5.32 -6.28
C LYS A 5 -9.00 -6.47 -6.06
N ASP A 6 -8.50 -6.60 -4.83
CA ASP A 6 -7.70 -7.75 -4.44
C ASP A 6 -8.54 -9.04 -4.51
N ILE A 7 -7.96 -10.12 -5.04
CA ILE A 7 -8.61 -11.42 -5.19
C ILE A 7 -8.91 -12.09 -3.84
N LYS A 8 -8.16 -11.75 -2.79
CA LYS A 8 -8.29 -12.24 -1.42
C LYS A 8 -8.39 -11.03 -0.48
N PRO A 9 -9.57 -10.39 -0.42
CA PRO A 9 -9.73 -9.17 0.35
C PRO A 9 -9.51 -9.41 1.84
N ALA A 10 -8.75 -8.50 2.48
CA ALA A 10 -8.41 -8.56 3.89
C ALA A 10 -9.46 -7.91 4.80
N SER A 11 -10.32 -7.08 4.19
CA SER A 11 -11.46 -6.37 4.77
C SER A 11 -12.49 -6.08 3.65
N LYS A 12 -13.59 -5.40 3.97
CA LYS A 12 -14.69 -5.04 3.06
C LYS A 12 -14.20 -4.42 1.74
N HIS A 13 -13.30 -3.44 1.85
CA HIS A 13 -12.62 -2.84 0.72
C HIS A 13 -11.14 -3.23 0.78
N HIS A 14 -10.69 -4.01 -0.21
CA HIS A 14 -9.29 -4.29 -0.44
C HIS A 14 -8.99 -4.10 -1.92
N PHE A 15 -8.20 -3.08 -2.26
CA PHE A 15 -7.75 -2.80 -3.61
C PHE A 15 -6.22 -2.81 -3.67
N LEU A 16 -5.72 -2.97 -4.90
CA LEU A 16 -4.31 -2.86 -5.23
C LEU A 16 -4.15 -1.73 -6.24
N ALA A 17 -3.33 -0.73 -5.91
CA ALA A 17 -2.90 0.29 -6.87
C ALA A 17 -1.50 -0.03 -7.40
N VAL A 18 -1.40 -0.17 -8.71
CA VAL A 18 -0.23 -0.74 -9.38
C VAL A 18 0.30 0.24 -10.44
N PRO A 19 1.56 0.70 -10.36
CA PRO A 19 2.16 1.55 -11.39
C PRO A 19 2.24 0.82 -12.74
N LYS A 20 2.28 1.57 -13.84
CA LYS A 20 2.50 0.96 -15.17
C LYS A 20 3.98 0.62 -15.39
N GLU A 21 4.86 1.43 -14.82
CA GLU A 21 6.30 1.18 -14.78
C GLU A 21 6.58 -0.02 -13.88
N HIS A 22 7.46 -0.91 -14.34
CA HIS A 22 7.88 -2.05 -13.54
C HIS A 22 8.87 -1.64 -12.45
N ILE A 23 8.41 -1.68 -11.21
CA ILE A 23 9.25 -1.54 -10.02
C ILE A 23 9.16 -2.86 -9.25
N PRO A 24 10.26 -3.60 -9.03
CA PRO A 24 10.18 -4.96 -8.48
C PRO A 24 9.49 -5.03 -7.11
N ASN A 25 9.78 -4.08 -6.22
CA ASN A 25 9.19 -3.97 -4.90
C ASN A 25 9.58 -2.64 -4.24
N VAL A 26 9.12 -2.44 -3.02
CA VAL A 26 9.36 -1.24 -2.21
C VAL A 26 10.83 -0.96 -1.88
N ASN A 27 11.71 -1.98 -1.88
CA ASN A 27 13.16 -1.77 -1.67
C ASN A 27 13.85 -1.16 -2.90
N SER A 28 13.21 -1.16 -4.07
CA SER A 28 13.71 -0.51 -5.29
C SER A 28 13.33 0.97 -5.37
N LEU A 29 12.61 1.51 -4.39
CA LEU A 29 12.22 2.92 -4.37
C LEU A 29 13.38 3.81 -3.94
N SER A 30 13.50 4.97 -4.60
CA SER A 30 14.40 6.05 -4.22
C SER A 30 13.61 7.37 -4.11
N LYS A 31 14.31 8.46 -3.78
CA LYS A 31 13.72 9.82 -3.76
C LYS A 31 13.01 10.18 -5.06
N ASN A 32 13.50 9.68 -6.20
CA ASN A 32 12.94 9.95 -7.52
C ASN A 32 11.51 9.39 -7.68
N GLN A 33 11.12 8.40 -6.87
CA GLN A 33 9.80 7.78 -6.91
C GLN A 33 8.81 8.41 -5.91
N ILE A 34 9.20 9.40 -5.10
CA ILE A 34 8.27 10.11 -4.19
C ILE A 34 7.03 10.64 -4.94
N PRO A 35 7.14 11.29 -6.12
CA PRO A 35 5.98 11.74 -6.88
C PRO A 35 5.03 10.60 -7.28
N LEU A 36 5.58 9.43 -7.65
CA LEU A 36 4.79 8.25 -7.99
C LEU A 36 4.02 7.72 -6.77
N ILE A 37 4.66 7.66 -5.60
CA ILE A 37 4.03 7.22 -4.36
C ILE A 37 2.89 8.16 -3.97
N ASN A 38 3.10 9.47 -4.08
CA ASN A 38 2.06 10.46 -3.82
C ASN A 38 0.87 10.32 -4.79
N ASP A 39 1.11 10.09 -6.09
CA ASP A 39 0.04 9.83 -7.06
C ASP A 39 -0.72 8.54 -6.73
N LEU A 40 -0.01 7.48 -6.32
CA LEU A 40 -0.63 6.21 -5.87
C LEU A 40 -1.55 6.47 -4.67
N ILE A 41 -1.10 7.22 -3.66
CA ILE A 41 -1.88 7.55 -2.47
C ILE A 41 -3.11 8.39 -2.83
N ALA A 42 -2.94 9.43 -3.63
CA ALA A 42 -4.03 10.35 -4.01
C ALA A 42 -5.15 9.59 -4.74
N LYS A 43 -4.81 8.81 -5.77
CA LYS A 43 -5.78 8.00 -6.53
C LYS A 43 -6.39 6.88 -5.69
N SER A 44 -5.62 6.30 -4.78
CA SER A 44 -6.11 5.29 -3.82
C SER A 44 -7.20 5.85 -2.91
N LYS A 45 -6.98 7.04 -2.33
CA LYS A 45 -7.97 7.72 -1.49
C LYS A 45 -9.22 8.09 -2.29
N GLN A 46 -9.04 8.59 -3.51
CA GLN A 46 -10.17 8.91 -4.40
C GLN A 46 -11.01 7.66 -4.69
N VAL A 47 -10.39 6.57 -5.17
CA VAL A 47 -11.11 5.32 -5.47
C VAL A 47 -11.80 4.76 -4.24
N LEU A 48 -11.17 4.84 -3.07
CA LEU A 48 -11.78 4.35 -1.85
C LEU A 48 -13.02 5.17 -1.45
N ALA A 49 -12.93 6.51 -1.54
CA ALA A 49 -14.06 7.40 -1.28
C ALA A 49 -15.22 7.15 -2.27
N ASP A 50 -14.92 7.01 -3.57
CA ASP A 50 -15.91 6.70 -4.62
C ASP A 50 -16.61 5.35 -4.41
N LYS A 51 -15.97 4.43 -3.67
CA LYS A 51 -16.52 3.12 -3.30
C LYS A 51 -17.17 3.10 -1.91
N GLY A 52 -17.29 4.25 -1.26
CA GLY A 52 -17.92 4.40 0.05
C GLY A 52 -17.08 3.87 1.22
N GLY A 53 -15.76 3.79 1.05
CA GLY A 53 -14.84 3.41 2.12
C GLY A 53 -14.53 4.56 3.09
N ASN A 54 -14.14 4.22 4.32
CA ASN A 54 -13.82 5.19 5.36
C ASN A 54 -12.33 5.52 5.34
N LEU A 55 -11.97 6.74 4.92
CA LEU A 55 -10.58 7.19 4.84
C LEU A 55 -9.87 7.26 6.20
N ASP A 56 -10.61 7.48 7.29
CA ASP A 56 -10.06 7.53 8.66
C ASP A 56 -9.77 6.14 9.23
N ASP A 57 -10.40 5.11 8.65
CA ASP A 57 -10.19 3.70 9.01
C ASP A 57 -9.57 2.96 7.82
N THR A 58 -8.42 3.43 7.36
CA THR A 58 -7.74 2.90 6.17
C THR A 58 -6.29 2.53 6.46
N ARG A 59 -5.84 1.43 5.87
CA ARG A 59 -4.43 1.04 5.78
C ARG A 59 -3.95 1.19 4.35
N LEU A 60 -2.97 2.07 4.15
CA LEU A 60 -2.20 2.20 2.93
C LEU A 60 -0.77 1.72 3.17
N GLY A 61 -0.31 0.74 2.40
CA GLY A 61 1.07 0.27 2.55
C GLY A 61 1.49 -0.85 1.59
N PHE A 62 2.72 -1.31 1.77
CA PHE A 62 3.40 -2.28 0.91
C PHE A 62 3.87 -3.48 1.73
N HIS A 63 3.85 -4.67 1.12
CA HIS A 63 4.61 -5.80 1.64
C HIS A 63 6.11 -5.63 1.40
N LEU A 64 6.92 -6.06 2.37
CA LEU A 64 8.38 -6.06 2.30
C LEU A 64 8.90 -7.42 1.79
N PRO A 65 9.84 -7.47 0.83
CA PRO A 65 10.51 -8.71 0.45
C PRO A 65 11.24 -9.37 1.63
N PRO A 66 11.31 -10.72 1.70
CA PRO A 66 10.80 -11.69 0.72
C PRO A 66 9.31 -12.03 0.90
N PHE A 67 8.56 -11.29 1.73
CA PHE A 67 7.16 -11.58 2.08
C PHE A 67 6.15 -10.93 1.12
N ASN A 68 6.55 -10.69 -0.14
CA ASN A 68 5.68 -10.24 -1.21
C ASN A 68 5.28 -11.40 -2.12
N SER A 69 4.01 -11.50 -2.49
CA SER A 69 3.49 -12.57 -3.35
C SER A 69 3.86 -12.41 -4.83
N VAL A 70 4.12 -11.17 -5.26
CA VAL A 70 4.47 -10.82 -6.64
C VAL A 70 5.63 -9.84 -6.68
N SER A 71 6.52 -10.00 -7.66
CA SER A 71 7.69 -9.13 -7.90
C SER A 71 7.31 -7.90 -8.72
N HIS A 72 6.30 -7.17 -8.26
CA HIS A 72 5.92 -5.88 -8.83
C HIS A 72 5.26 -5.02 -7.75
N LEU A 73 5.63 -3.75 -7.66
CA LEU A 73 5.15 -2.82 -6.65
C LEU A 73 3.63 -2.70 -6.72
N HIS A 74 2.94 -2.88 -5.60
CA HIS A 74 1.52 -2.67 -5.49
C HIS A 74 1.19 -2.10 -4.12
N LEU A 75 0.48 -0.98 -4.10
CA LEU A 75 0.00 -0.36 -2.88
C LEU A 75 -1.29 -1.05 -2.46
N HIS A 76 -1.32 -1.60 -1.25
CA HIS A 76 -2.56 -2.09 -0.64
C HIS A 76 -3.40 -0.92 -0.17
N ILE A 77 -4.68 -0.93 -0.53
CA ILE A 77 -5.72 -0.04 0.00
C ILE A 77 -6.71 -0.90 0.77
N ILE A 78 -6.69 -0.84 2.10
CA ILE A 78 -7.57 -1.67 2.93
C ILE A 78 -8.42 -0.81 3.85
N SER A 79 -9.74 -0.99 3.81
CA SER A 79 -10.69 -0.28 4.68
C SER A 79 -11.99 -1.09 4.82
N PRO A 80 -12.67 -1.03 5.97
CA PRO A 80 -12.18 -0.50 7.23
C PRO A 80 -11.10 -1.42 7.83
N VAL A 81 -10.09 -0.87 8.50
CA VAL A 81 -9.10 -1.69 9.23
C VAL A 81 -9.75 -2.38 10.42
N SER A 82 -10.73 -1.72 11.06
CA SER A 82 -11.48 -2.30 12.19
C SER A 82 -12.23 -3.60 11.88
N GLU A 83 -12.56 -3.88 10.61
CA GLU A 83 -13.21 -5.13 10.19
C GLU A 83 -12.23 -6.22 9.71
N MET A 84 -10.91 -5.98 9.76
CA MET A 84 -9.95 -7.04 9.44
C MET A 84 -10.06 -8.19 10.45
N SER A 85 -9.98 -9.43 9.95
CA SER A 85 -9.83 -10.60 10.83
C SER A 85 -8.51 -10.53 11.61
N PHE A 86 -8.37 -11.34 12.67
CA PHE A 86 -7.13 -11.42 13.45
C PHE A 86 -5.90 -11.75 12.58
N ILE A 87 -6.05 -12.68 11.64
CA ILE A 87 -4.97 -13.08 10.72
C ILE A 87 -4.63 -11.93 9.79
N SER A 88 -5.62 -11.31 9.15
CA SER A 88 -5.40 -10.15 8.27
C SER A 88 -4.74 -8.99 9.03
N SER A 89 -5.21 -8.70 10.24
CA SER A 89 -4.66 -7.66 11.10
C SER A 89 -3.18 -7.87 11.41
N PHE A 90 -2.76 -9.13 11.59
CA PHE A 90 -1.35 -9.49 11.75
C PHE A 90 -0.55 -9.32 10.45
N VAL A 91 -1.07 -9.82 9.33
CA VAL A 91 -0.43 -9.75 8.01
C VAL A 91 -0.19 -8.31 7.55
N PHE A 92 -1.13 -7.41 7.79
CA PHE A 92 -1.03 -6.00 7.35
C PHE A 92 -0.53 -5.05 8.44
N LYS A 93 0.03 -5.57 9.54
CA LYS A 93 0.52 -4.77 10.67
C LYS A 93 1.68 -3.85 10.24
N PRO A 94 1.57 -2.51 10.37
CA PRO A 94 2.66 -1.58 10.08
C PRO A 94 3.82 -1.78 11.06
N ASN A 95 5.00 -1.30 10.70
CA ASN A 95 6.23 -1.51 11.50
C ASN A 95 6.56 -2.99 11.75
N SER A 96 6.23 -3.86 10.80
CA SER A 96 6.62 -5.27 10.86
C SER A 96 7.75 -5.56 9.87
N TRP A 97 8.34 -6.75 9.96
CA TRP A 97 9.36 -7.19 9.00
C TRP A 97 8.78 -7.55 7.61
N TRP A 98 7.46 -7.54 7.44
CA TRP A 98 6.76 -7.94 6.21
C TRP A 98 5.79 -6.90 5.66
N PHE A 99 5.50 -5.80 6.38
CA PHE A 99 4.60 -4.75 5.92
C PHE A 99 4.99 -3.36 6.47
N THR A 100 4.94 -2.35 5.61
CA THR A 100 5.26 -0.95 5.92
C THR A 100 4.18 -0.01 5.39
N SER A 101 3.88 1.07 6.13
CA SER A 101 2.92 2.08 5.68
C SER A 101 3.52 3.03 4.65
N VAL A 102 2.67 3.71 3.89
CA VAL A 102 3.11 4.74 2.95
C VAL A 102 3.85 5.90 3.64
N ASP A 103 3.40 6.30 4.84
CA ASP A 103 4.03 7.41 5.59
C ASP A 103 5.47 7.05 5.99
N GLN A 104 5.70 5.80 6.40
CA GLN A 104 7.04 5.30 6.75
C GLN A 104 7.97 5.26 5.54
N ILE A 105 7.45 4.85 4.39
CA ILE A 105 8.21 4.83 3.15
C ILE A 105 8.57 6.25 2.73
N LEU A 106 7.62 7.19 2.75
CA LEU A 106 7.88 8.59 2.43
C LEU A 106 8.94 9.18 3.36
N GLU A 107 8.79 9.00 4.68
CA GLU A 107 9.75 9.47 5.68
C GLU A 107 11.15 8.87 5.45
N LYS A 108 11.24 7.57 5.17
CA LYS A 108 12.51 6.89 4.86
C LYS A 108 13.15 7.46 3.59
N LEU A 109 12.38 7.66 2.53
CA LEU A 109 12.88 8.18 1.26
C LEU A 109 13.36 9.62 1.41
N GLU A 110 12.64 10.47 2.13
CA GLU A 110 13.04 11.86 2.40
C GLU A 110 14.36 11.93 3.19
N LYS A 111 14.52 11.09 4.21
CA LYS A 111 15.71 11.03 5.07
C LYS A 111 16.92 10.37 4.43
N SER A 112 16.75 9.58 3.37
CA SER A 112 17.87 8.91 2.70
C SER A 112 18.83 9.94 2.11
N LYS A 113 20.15 9.82 2.33
CA LYS A 113 21.11 10.72 1.67
C LYS A 113 21.10 10.43 0.15
N LEU A 114 21.26 11.49 -0.65
CA LEU A 114 21.40 11.40 -2.12
C LEU A 114 22.55 10.46 -2.49
#